data_AF-A0A8G0L6K7-F1
#
_entry.id   AF-A0A8G0L6K7-F1
#
_cell.length_a   1.000
_cell.length_b   1.000
_cell.length_c   1.000
_cell.angle_alpha   90.00
_cell.angle_beta   90.00
_cell.angle_gamma   90.00
#
_symmetry.space_group_name_H-M   'P 1'
#
loop_
_entity.id
_entity.type
_entity.pdbx_description
1 polymer ?
#
loop_
_entity_poly.entity_id
_entity_poly.type
_entity_poly.pdbx_seq_one_letter_code
_entity_poly.pdbx_strand_id
1 'polypeptide(L)'
;MSTHEVDEDIQLDSDHENDDAGGLQNQPSTANEVVTLEKSEEDKWHRRDLTDKCWDVMSILNKKLRRWDQSHGDPNTPILEEYKKIGLTERDYRDPKSSSVLHLLAKNTHNYASTEAEVLELVITYLLDHREKQEPQNRVHEIIQEEPILHVALEYGNDEFIKCIMKCRPEKFPDLLDLKDGREQNFIHRIFALPDEALRNGSVLNIKRKKTKELAISFVSEAKPETLAAKDKDGNLPIHYAMDYRQCSGRDSAYIGVLRNMVLKGDEKLNANNDFNNKNESPITYCTHADGPKPPQNVSNNEVTHSATKQLAMHPESGDRVPSIQESLRRTRNSSNTPDIPHSRRTDYINSTSAAASKAMVADPPEKRPKSTKDLDHSAQELMEILRLHYIRTRTDLVARDLIYGRDISDKNLYFDASGHKGADKIIDLIERMSFGGFCDTLAYVYIPIVEHSQDKKSTATPSKKSLSINQTMDYQKALLENPKVGRNSLVTVFDKLYDCGVRRILRLQVEDRDNPSHTDAAIEKALQGRDSLSAQPEKQFRGPISVETWYVISLYSIG
;
A
#
# COMPACT_ATOMS: atom_id res chain seq x y z
N MET A 1 46.02 77.91 -2.08
CA MET A 1 44.83 77.05 -1.98
C MET A 1 45.05 76.19 -0.74
N SER A 2 44.85 76.67 0.49
CA SER A 2 43.84 77.61 1.02
C SER A 2 42.43 77.01 1.04
N THR A 3 41.62 77.08 2.11
CA THR A 3 41.79 77.56 3.53
C THR A 3 40.57 77.02 4.33
N HIS A 4 40.46 77.02 5.66
CA HIS A 4 41.32 77.51 6.76
C HIS A 4 41.90 76.29 7.57
N GLU A 5 42.36 76.25 8.85
CA GLU A 5 42.19 77.03 10.10
C GLU A 5 40.71 77.07 10.63
N VAL A 6 40.35 77.28 11.91
CA VAL A 6 41.02 77.88 13.10
C VAL A 6 40.75 77.05 14.37
N ASP A 7 41.64 77.14 15.37
CA ASP A 7 41.58 76.56 16.72
C ASP A 7 40.62 77.28 17.70
N GLU A 8 40.46 76.77 18.93
CA GLU A 8 40.81 77.50 20.18
C GLU A 8 40.52 76.68 21.47
N ASP A 9 41.49 76.63 22.39
CA ASP A 9 41.39 76.08 23.76
C ASP A 9 41.22 77.21 24.80
N ILE A 10 40.16 77.19 25.63
CA ILE A 10 40.09 77.85 26.96
C ILE A 10 39.17 76.97 27.85
N GLN A 11 39.66 76.17 28.82
CA GLN A 11 40.15 76.49 30.17
C GLN A 11 39.12 77.02 31.21
N LEU A 12 38.79 76.10 32.15
CA LEU A 12 38.76 76.26 33.62
C LEU A 12 37.72 77.15 34.35
N ASP A 13 37.41 76.66 35.56
CA ASP A 13 36.86 77.34 36.75
C ASP A 13 35.42 77.93 36.65
N SER A 14 34.63 78.04 37.72
CA SER A 14 34.82 77.72 39.15
C SER A 14 33.52 77.20 39.81
N ASP A 15 33.62 76.55 40.97
CA ASP A 15 32.46 76.20 41.81
C ASP A 15 31.66 77.43 42.29
N HIS A 16 30.33 77.26 42.44
CA HIS A 16 29.57 77.96 43.47
C HIS A 16 28.37 77.14 43.95
N GLU A 17 28.32 76.93 45.27
CA GLU A 17 27.15 76.40 45.97
C GLU A 17 26.02 77.44 45.98
N ASN A 18 24.77 76.99 46.05
CA ASN A 18 23.69 77.65 46.80
C ASN A 18 22.51 76.68 46.95
N ASP A 19 22.05 76.49 48.19
CA ASP A 19 20.77 75.84 48.47
C ASP A 19 19.60 76.77 48.11
N ASP A 20 18.48 76.20 47.63
CA ASP A 20 17.17 76.53 48.22
C ASP A 20 16.15 75.39 48.01
N ALA A 21 15.14 75.33 48.87
CA ALA A 21 14.18 74.23 48.95
C ALA A 21 12.90 74.50 48.11
N GLY A 22 12.65 73.66 47.11
CA GLY A 22 11.46 73.72 46.25
C GLY A 22 10.72 72.39 46.16
N GLY A 23 9.92 72.06 47.18
CA GLY A 23 9.21 70.78 47.23
C GLY A 23 8.08 70.64 46.21
N LEU A 24 8.22 69.70 45.26
CA LEU A 24 7.15 69.19 44.41
C LEU A 24 6.99 67.68 44.57
N GLN A 25 5.75 67.21 44.43
CA GLN A 25 5.36 65.86 44.85
C GLN A 25 5.72 64.80 43.80
N ASN A 26 6.52 63.81 44.21
CA ASN A 26 6.67 62.57 43.45
C ASN A 26 5.35 61.79 43.43
N GLN A 27 4.56 61.96 42.38
CA GLN A 27 3.60 60.92 41.94
C GLN A 27 4.32 59.98 40.95
N PRO A 28 4.06 58.66 41.00
CA PRO A 28 4.90 57.69 40.30
C PRO A 28 4.59 57.63 38.80
N SER A 29 5.62 57.71 37.96
CA SER A 29 5.52 57.68 36.49
C SER A 29 5.37 56.26 35.92
N THR A 30 4.52 55.44 36.54
CA THR A 30 4.42 53.99 36.29
C THR A 30 4.16 53.62 34.83
N ALA A 31 3.38 54.42 34.10
CA ALA A 31 3.03 54.13 32.71
C ALA A 31 4.25 54.10 31.76
N ASN A 32 5.21 55.01 31.94
CA ASN A 32 6.39 55.08 31.06
C ASN A 32 7.43 54.00 31.41
N GLU A 33 7.56 53.63 32.69
CA GLU A 33 8.45 52.54 33.09
C GLU A 33 7.93 51.17 32.61
N VAL A 34 6.62 50.91 32.70
CA VAL A 34 6.03 49.66 32.18
C VAL A 34 6.24 49.53 30.67
N VAL A 35 5.92 50.57 29.88
CA VAL A 35 6.06 50.56 28.42
C VAL A 35 7.52 50.40 27.97
N THR A 36 8.48 50.96 28.71
CA THR A 36 9.91 50.77 28.40
C THR A 36 10.44 49.40 28.83
N LEU A 37 9.90 48.81 29.90
CA LEU A 37 10.25 47.46 30.33
C LEU A 37 9.70 46.39 29.37
N GLU A 38 8.43 46.47 28.99
CA GLU A 38 7.78 45.52 28.05
C GLU A 38 8.52 45.49 26.70
N LYS A 39 8.85 46.66 26.14
CA LYS A 39 9.61 46.77 24.90
C LYS A 39 11.03 46.20 25.05
N SER A 40 11.65 46.37 26.22
CA SER A 40 12.94 45.74 26.54
C SER A 40 12.84 44.20 26.64
N GLU A 41 11.68 43.64 26.96
CA GLU A 41 11.46 42.17 26.93
C GLU A 41 11.19 41.67 25.51
N GLU A 42 10.39 42.38 24.72
CA GLU A 42 10.12 42.09 23.30
C GLU A 42 11.42 42.11 22.46
N ASP A 43 12.27 43.12 22.66
CA ASP A 43 13.61 43.22 22.05
C ASP A 43 14.54 42.07 22.48
N LYS A 44 14.36 41.46 23.66
CA LYS A 44 15.11 40.27 24.10
C LYS A 44 14.51 39.00 23.52
N TRP A 45 13.18 38.94 23.41
CA TRP A 45 12.43 37.81 22.84
C TRP A 45 12.78 37.57 21.38
N HIS A 46 12.74 38.60 20.53
CA HIS A 46 13.00 38.42 19.09
C HIS A 46 14.41 37.92 18.79
N ARG A 47 15.39 38.21 19.66
CA ARG A 47 16.79 37.73 19.57
C ARG A 47 17.00 36.26 19.99
N ARG A 48 16.01 35.60 20.61
CA ARG A 48 16.06 34.16 20.87
C ARG A 48 15.85 33.38 19.58
N ASP A 49 16.34 32.14 19.52
CA ASP A 49 16.04 31.25 18.40
C ASP A 49 14.69 30.53 18.55
N LEU A 50 14.25 29.85 17.50
CA LEU A 50 12.91 29.25 17.46
C LEU A 50 12.72 28.10 18.46
N THR A 51 13.81 27.43 18.86
CA THR A 51 13.78 26.36 19.87
C THR A 51 13.63 26.96 21.26
N ASP A 52 14.39 28.01 21.57
CA ASP A 52 14.26 28.76 22.83
C ASP A 52 12.88 29.43 22.95
N LYS A 53 12.35 29.99 21.86
CA LYS A 53 10.99 30.58 21.80
C LYS A 53 9.91 29.51 22.07
N CYS A 54 10.00 28.37 21.40
CA CYS A 54 9.08 27.25 21.61
C CYS A 54 9.15 26.70 23.04
N TRP A 55 10.37 26.48 23.56
CA TRP A 55 10.58 25.97 24.91
C TRP A 55 10.06 26.93 25.98
N ASP A 56 10.31 28.23 25.88
CA ASP A 56 9.85 29.25 26.82
C ASP A 56 8.32 29.28 26.92
N VAL A 57 7.62 29.40 25.79
CA VAL A 57 6.15 29.43 25.76
C VAL A 57 5.55 28.14 26.30
N MET A 58 6.00 26.98 25.83
CA MET A 58 5.44 25.70 26.29
C MET A 58 5.76 25.45 27.78
N SER A 59 6.93 25.86 28.27
CA SER A 59 7.31 25.84 29.69
C SER A 59 6.38 26.71 30.55
N ILE A 60 6.06 27.93 30.08
CA ILE A 60 5.18 28.88 30.77
C ILE A 60 3.72 28.38 30.80
N LEU A 61 3.22 27.84 29.69
CA LEU A 61 1.88 27.26 29.57
C LEU A 61 1.73 26.00 30.44
N ASN A 62 2.68 25.06 30.35
CA ASN A 62 2.69 23.82 31.15
C ASN A 62 2.75 24.08 32.66
N LYS A 63 3.45 25.15 33.09
CA LYS A 63 3.49 25.61 34.49
C LYS A 63 2.27 26.44 34.91
N LYS A 64 1.30 26.68 34.01
CA LYS A 64 0.12 27.53 34.21
C LYS A 64 0.46 28.96 34.65
N LEU A 65 1.61 29.49 34.20
CA LEU A 65 2.05 30.87 34.46
C LEU A 65 1.48 31.86 33.43
N ARG A 66 0.99 31.34 32.30
CA ARG A 66 0.08 31.97 31.35
C ARG A 66 -0.96 30.97 30.90
N ARG A 67 -2.09 31.46 30.40
CA ARG A 67 -3.04 30.71 29.57
C ARG A 67 -3.00 31.19 28.12
N TRP A 68 -3.37 30.35 27.16
CA TRP A 68 -3.26 30.68 25.73
C TRP A 68 -4.20 31.82 25.30
N ASP A 69 -5.45 31.78 25.78
CA ASP A 69 -6.51 32.73 25.46
C ASP A 69 -7.47 32.93 26.65
N GLN A 70 -8.78 33.13 26.42
CA GLN A 70 -9.80 33.30 27.46
C GLN A 70 -10.67 32.05 27.70
N SER A 71 -10.48 30.97 26.92
CA SER A 71 -11.34 29.80 26.89
C SER A 71 -10.96 28.70 27.89
N HIS A 72 -9.67 28.57 28.21
CA HIS A 72 -9.12 27.49 29.04
C HIS A 72 -8.14 28.02 30.11
N GLY A 73 -8.08 27.34 31.26
CA GLY A 73 -7.23 27.68 32.40
C GLY A 73 -7.94 28.53 33.47
N ASP A 74 -7.19 28.93 34.50
CA ASP A 74 -7.71 29.75 35.61
C ASP A 74 -8.01 31.19 35.12
N PRO A 75 -9.22 31.74 35.36
CA PRO A 75 -9.57 33.14 35.10
C PRO A 75 -8.59 34.17 35.67
N ASN A 76 -7.86 33.85 36.75
CA ASN A 76 -6.86 34.73 37.38
C ASN A 76 -5.48 34.65 36.72
N THR A 77 -5.19 33.61 35.92
CA THR A 77 -3.89 33.47 35.23
C THR A 77 -3.83 34.38 34.00
N PRO A 78 -2.83 35.26 33.84
CA PRO A 78 -2.74 36.17 32.71
C PRO A 78 -2.60 35.45 31.36
N ILE A 79 -3.08 36.10 30.29
CA ILE A 79 -3.03 35.58 28.91
C ILE A 79 -1.59 35.71 28.38
N LEU A 80 -1.13 34.73 27.60
CA LEU A 80 0.16 34.76 26.92
C LEU A 80 0.26 35.97 25.97
N GLU A 81 1.40 36.66 26.02
CA GLU A 81 1.64 37.89 25.28
C GLU A 81 1.64 37.64 23.75
N GLU A 82 0.95 38.49 22.97
CA GLU A 82 0.69 38.20 21.55
C GLU A 82 1.97 38.18 20.70
N TYR A 83 2.98 38.99 21.03
CA TYR A 83 4.30 38.95 20.37
C TYR A 83 5.00 37.59 20.52
N LYS A 84 4.70 36.83 21.58
CA LYS A 84 5.21 35.46 21.74
C LYS A 84 4.50 34.47 20.84
N LYS A 85 3.17 34.59 20.69
CA LYS A 85 2.39 33.76 19.75
C LYS A 85 2.83 34.00 18.32
N ILE A 86 2.96 35.27 17.91
CA ILE A 86 3.52 35.67 16.61
C ILE A 86 4.96 35.13 16.46
N GLY A 87 5.78 35.21 17.51
CA GLY A 87 7.14 34.65 17.53
C GLY A 87 7.23 33.14 17.33
N LEU A 88 6.19 32.36 17.66
CA LEU A 88 6.12 30.93 17.33
C LEU A 88 5.80 30.65 15.85
N THR A 89 5.37 31.66 15.09
CA THR A 89 5.10 31.56 13.65
C THR A 89 6.29 31.92 12.75
N GLU A 90 7.39 32.38 13.36
CA GLU A 90 8.66 32.60 12.68
C GLU A 90 9.20 31.29 12.07
N ARG A 91 10.10 31.42 11.08
CA ARG A 91 10.82 30.27 10.50
C ARG A 91 12.31 30.32 10.78
N ASP A 92 12.86 29.20 11.20
CA ASP A 92 14.29 29.00 11.36
C ASP A 92 14.90 28.46 10.07
N TYR A 93 15.41 29.36 9.24
CA TYR A 93 16.06 29.04 7.97
C TYR A 93 17.40 28.29 8.12
N ARG A 94 17.87 28.04 9.36
CA ARG A 94 19.10 27.25 9.62
C ARG A 94 18.85 25.73 9.54
N ASP A 95 17.63 25.27 9.82
CA ASP A 95 17.19 23.89 9.54
C ASP A 95 16.10 23.91 8.44
N PRO A 96 16.48 23.93 7.15
CA PRO A 96 15.53 23.94 6.03
C PRO A 96 14.59 22.72 5.97
N LYS A 97 14.83 21.66 6.78
CA LYS A 97 13.96 20.48 6.85
C LYS A 97 13.01 20.50 8.04
N SER A 98 13.17 21.43 8.99
CA SER A 98 12.32 21.52 10.19
C SER A 98 12.20 22.96 10.68
N SER A 99 11.99 23.86 9.72
CA SER A 99 12.03 25.32 9.85
C SER A 99 11.01 25.94 10.81
N SER A 100 10.13 25.19 11.47
CA SER A 100 8.98 25.75 12.19
C SER A 100 8.65 25.01 13.48
N VAL A 101 7.93 25.70 14.39
CA VAL A 101 7.52 25.15 15.69
C VAL A 101 6.71 23.86 15.57
N LEU A 102 5.92 23.68 14.50
CA LEU A 102 5.22 22.40 14.25
C LEU A 102 6.19 21.23 14.07
N HIS A 103 7.36 21.44 13.46
CA HIS A 103 8.39 20.40 13.38
C HIS A 103 9.09 20.16 14.73
N LEU A 104 9.29 21.20 15.55
CA LEU A 104 9.86 21.05 16.89
C LEU A 104 8.92 20.26 17.83
N LEU A 105 7.62 20.56 17.78
CA LEU A 105 6.57 19.80 18.48
C LEU A 105 6.50 18.36 17.94
N ALA A 106 6.59 18.15 16.62
CA ALA A 106 6.65 16.82 16.00
C ALA A 106 7.84 15.99 16.51
N LYS A 107 9.04 16.58 16.62
CA LYS A 107 10.25 15.94 17.18
C LYS A 107 10.16 15.65 18.69
N ASN A 108 9.25 16.30 19.42
CA ASN A 108 9.04 16.21 20.87
C ASN A 108 10.32 16.38 21.74
N THR A 109 11.29 17.19 21.28
CA THR A 109 12.64 17.27 21.88
C THR A 109 12.69 17.65 23.36
N HIS A 110 11.66 18.35 23.85
CA HIS A 110 11.57 18.80 25.25
C HIS A 110 10.36 18.21 26.00
N ASN A 111 9.82 17.08 25.52
CA ASN A 111 8.64 16.40 26.07
C ASN A 111 7.41 17.31 26.26
N TYR A 112 7.04 18.05 25.22
CA TYR A 112 5.88 18.94 25.20
C TYR A 112 4.55 18.23 25.49
N ALA A 113 4.51 16.91 25.32
CA ALA A 113 3.39 16.04 25.66
C ALA A 113 3.04 15.99 27.17
N SER A 114 3.81 16.64 28.06
CA SER A 114 3.36 16.87 29.45
C SER A 114 2.33 18.00 29.59
N THR A 115 2.18 18.84 28.57
CA THR A 115 1.24 19.98 28.56
C THR A 115 -0.20 19.47 28.45
N GLU A 116 -1.16 20.16 29.08
CA GLU A 116 -2.58 19.81 28.99
C GLU A 116 -3.05 19.77 27.52
N ALA A 117 -3.79 18.73 27.14
CA ALA A 117 -4.08 18.42 25.75
C ALA A 117 -4.84 19.55 25.05
N GLU A 118 -5.80 20.16 25.74
CA GLU A 118 -6.59 21.30 25.29
C GLU A 118 -5.71 22.52 24.96
N VAL A 119 -4.65 22.75 25.76
CA VAL A 119 -3.70 23.84 25.52
C VAL A 119 -2.78 23.53 24.34
N LEU A 120 -2.32 22.28 24.21
CA LEU A 120 -1.52 21.84 23.06
C LEU A 120 -2.33 21.91 21.75
N GLU A 121 -3.62 21.56 21.80
CA GLU A 121 -4.55 21.66 20.67
C GLU A 121 -4.77 23.12 20.22
N LEU A 122 -4.92 24.06 21.15
CA LEU A 122 -5.02 25.49 20.84
C LEU A 122 -3.74 26.04 20.17
N VAL A 123 -2.56 25.65 20.68
CA VAL A 123 -1.25 26.03 20.10
C VAL A 123 -1.11 25.47 18.68
N ILE A 124 -1.37 24.18 18.49
CA ILE A 124 -1.25 23.51 17.19
C ILE A 124 -2.25 24.08 16.18
N THR A 125 -3.49 24.35 16.60
CA THR A 125 -4.53 24.95 15.74
C THR A 125 -4.09 26.31 15.22
N TYR A 126 -3.61 27.21 16.09
CA TYR A 126 -3.10 28.53 15.70
C TYR A 126 -1.92 28.46 14.72
N LEU A 127 -0.97 27.54 14.96
CA LEU A 127 0.19 27.35 14.07
C LEU A 127 -0.22 26.82 12.69
N LEU A 128 -1.22 25.92 12.61
CA LEU A 128 -1.78 25.43 11.35
C LEU A 128 -2.53 26.53 10.60
N ASP A 129 -3.40 27.30 11.28
CA ASP A 129 -4.09 28.48 10.72
C ASP A 129 -3.11 29.51 10.14
N HIS A 130 -1.99 29.75 10.82
CA HIS A 130 -1.01 30.75 10.38
C HIS A 130 -0.17 30.23 9.20
N ARG A 131 0.19 28.95 9.18
CA ARG A 131 0.89 28.31 8.05
C ARG A 131 0.08 28.45 6.76
N GLU A 132 -1.22 28.16 6.80
CA GLU A 132 -2.13 28.26 5.66
C GLU A 132 -2.25 29.71 5.14
N LYS A 133 -2.40 30.69 6.03
CA LYS A 133 -2.49 32.13 5.68
C LYS A 133 -1.23 32.67 4.99
N GLN A 134 -0.07 32.03 5.17
CA GLN A 134 1.20 32.42 4.54
C GLN A 134 1.44 31.82 3.14
N GLU A 135 0.78 30.71 2.76
CA GLU A 135 1.11 30.01 1.50
C GLU A 135 0.94 30.81 0.19
N PRO A 136 0.11 31.88 0.08
CA PRO A 136 -0.03 32.61 -1.19
C PRO A 136 1.18 33.45 -1.62
N GLN A 137 2.06 33.90 -0.71
CA GLN A 137 2.92 35.08 -0.99
C GLN A 137 4.41 34.80 -1.25
N ASN A 138 4.98 33.68 -0.80
CA ASN A 138 6.45 33.47 -0.78
C ASN A 138 7.02 32.48 -1.83
N ARG A 139 6.42 32.41 -3.02
CA ARG A 139 6.86 31.51 -4.12
C ARG A 139 8.14 31.95 -4.87
N VAL A 140 9.02 32.74 -4.25
CA VAL A 140 10.20 33.35 -4.90
C VAL A 140 11.53 32.73 -4.45
N HIS A 141 11.55 31.91 -3.39
CA HIS A 141 12.77 31.24 -2.93
C HIS A 141 12.85 29.81 -3.47
N GLU A 142 14.00 29.48 -4.06
CA GLU A 142 14.28 28.17 -4.65
C GLU A 142 14.46 27.08 -3.58
N ILE A 143 13.83 25.93 -3.82
CA ILE A 143 14.28 24.58 -3.40
C ILE A 143 14.62 24.45 -1.90
N ILE A 144 13.72 24.93 -1.02
CA ILE A 144 13.60 24.43 0.36
C ILE A 144 12.29 23.64 0.45
N GLN A 145 12.37 22.34 0.17
CA GLN A 145 11.27 21.41 0.39
C GLN A 145 11.31 20.94 1.85
N GLU A 146 10.54 21.62 2.70
CA GLU A 146 10.34 21.28 4.11
C GLU A 146 9.78 19.83 4.21
N GLU A 147 10.31 19.02 5.13
CA GLU A 147 9.82 17.64 5.32
C GLU A 147 8.42 17.69 5.94
N PRO A 148 7.39 17.01 5.38
CA PRO A 148 6.02 17.12 5.88
C PRO A 148 5.91 16.85 7.39
N ILE A 149 5.20 17.70 8.13
CA ILE A 149 5.16 17.66 9.61
C ILE A 149 4.75 16.29 10.18
N LEU A 150 3.91 15.54 9.46
CA LEU A 150 3.50 14.19 9.85
C LEU A 150 4.61 13.14 9.62
N HIS A 151 5.51 13.35 8.65
CA HIS A 151 6.69 12.49 8.45
C HIS A 151 7.68 12.65 9.60
N VAL A 152 7.96 13.89 10.00
CA VAL A 152 8.85 14.18 11.14
C VAL A 152 8.28 13.57 12.42
N ALA A 153 6.96 13.71 12.65
CA ALA A 153 6.30 13.06 13.78
C ALA A 153 6.41 11.52 13.73
N LEU A 154 6.26 10.92 12.55
CA LEU A 154 6.37 9.47 12.35
C LEU A 154 7.81 8.94 12.52
N GLU A 155 8.82 9.69 12.07
CA GLU A 155 10.25 9.37 12.21
C GLU A 155 10.69 9.42 13.69
N TYR A 156 10.23 10.44 14.43
CA TYR A 156 10.46 10.57 15.88
C TYR A 156 9.47 9.73 16.71
N GLY A 157 8.55 9.00 16.07
CA GLY A 157 7.60 8.09 16.70
C GLY A 157 6.51 8.74 17.54
N ASN A 158 6.29 10.04 17.39
CA ASN A 158 5.37 10.88 18.16
C ASN A 158 3.91 10.74 17.69
N ASP A 159 3.32 9.57 17.94
CA ASP A 159 1.98 9.22 17.44
C ASP A 159 0.87 10.09 18.05
N GLU A 160 1.05 10.58 19.28
CA GLU A 160 0.08 11.45 19.94
C GLU A 160 -0.01 12.83 19.27
N PHE A 161 1.09 13.39 18.77
CA PHE A 161 1.06 14.63 17.98
C PHE A 161 0.32 14.45 16.64
N ILE A 162 0.44 13.30 15.99
CA ILE A 162 -0.30 12.98 14.76
C ILE A 162 -1.81 12.92 15.05
N LYS A 163 -2.21 12.25 16.14
CA LYS A 163 -3.62 12.22 16.60
C LYS A 163 -4.12 13.62 17.00
N CYS A 164 -3.26 14.43 17.63
CA CYS A 164 -3.59 15.80 18.02
C CYS A 164 -3.89 16.66 16.80
N ILE A 165 -3.05 16.64 15.76
CA ILE A 165 -3.33 17.34 14.48
C ILE A 165 -4.66 16.86 13.87
N MET A 166 -4.90 15.53 13.85
CA MET A 166 -6.16 14.97 13.34
C MET A 166 -7.39 15.47 14.11
N LYS A 167 -7.29 15.65 15.44
CA LYS A 167 -8.34 16.21 16.28
C LYS A 167 -8.52 17.73 16.09
N CYS A 168 -7.42 18.48 15.94
CA CYS A 168 -7.44 19.93 15.70
C CYS A 168 -8.06 20.31 14.36
N ARG A 169 -7.77 19.53 13.30
CA ARG A 169 -8.11 19.88 11.91
C ARG A 169 -8.59 18.67 11.09
N PRO A 170 -9.68 17.98 11.49
CA PRO A 170 -10.18 16.81 10.76
C PRO A 170 -10.57 17.15 9.31
N GLU A 171 -10.95 18.40 9.04
CA GLU A 171 -11.34 18.87 7.70
C GLU A 171 -10.16 19.12 6.75
N LYS A 172 -8.94 19.26 7.28
CA LYS A 172 -7.69 19.47 6.49
C LYS A 172 -6.64 18.37 6.69
N PHE A 173 -6.83 17.49 7.66
CA PHE A 173 -5.98 16.33 7.88
C PHE A 173 -5.82 15.46 6.61
N PRO A 174 -6.86 15.23 5.78
CA PRO A 174 -6.69 14.54 4.50
C PRO A 174 -5.72 15.21 3.51
N ASP A 175 -5.54 16.54 3.56
CA ASP A 175 -4.52 17.25 2.76
C ASP A 175 -3.12 17.11 3.37
N LEU A 176 -3.01 17.10 4.71
CA LEU A 176 -1.74 16.86 5.40
C LEU A 176 -1.21 15.43 5.18
N LEU A 177 -2.10 14.45 4.94
CA LEU A 177 -1.75 13.09 4.54
C LEU A 177 -1.19 13.01 3.10
N ASP A 178 -1.55 13.95 2.23
CA ASP A 178 -1.18 13.99 0.81
C ASP A 178 0.20 14.63 0.56
N LEU A 179 0.65 15.50 1.46
CA LEU A 179 1.93 16.21 1.38
C LEU A 179 3.11 15.26 1.13
N LYS A 180 3.88 15.56 0.07
CA LYS A 180 5.01 14.76 -0.41
C LYS A 180 6.37 15.23 0.11
N ASP A 181 7.24 14.28 0.45
CA ASP A 181 8.67 14.52 0.73
C ASP A 181 9.53 14.64 -0.55
N GLY A 182 10.85 14.82 -0.37
CA GLY A 182 11.84 14.86 -1.47
C GLY A 182 12.08 13.53 -2.22
N ARG A 183 11.35 12.46 -1.87
CA ARG A 183 11.25 11.19 -2.62
C ARG A 183 9.86 11.02 -3.27
N GLU A 184 9.04 12.07 -3.24
CA GLU A 184 7.63 12.07 -3.63
C GLU A 184 6.73 11.10 -2.83
N GLN A 185 7.21 10.60 -1.70
CA GLN A 185 6.41 9.79 -0.79
C GLN A 185 5.49 10.70 0.03
N ASN A 186 4.23 10.32 0.16
CA ASN A 186 3.30 10.93 1.13
C ASN A 186 3.25 10.11 2.43
N PHE A 187 2.47 10.55 3.41
CA PHE A 187 2.45 9.94 4.73
C PHE A 187 2.06 8.45 4.72
N ILE A 188 1.15 8.04 3.82
CA ILE A 188 0.72 6.63 3.73
C ILE A 188 1.85 5.74 3.21
N HIS A 189 2.68 6.22 2.26
CA HIS A 189 3.90 5.52 1.86
C HIS A 189 4.84 5.32 3.07
N ARG A 190 5.07 6.37 3.88
CA ARG A 190 5.95 6.32 5.05
C ARG A 190 5.45 5.40 6.17
N ILE A 191 4.13 5.22 6.33
CA ILE A 191 3.54 4.22 7.26
C ILE A 191 4.03 2.80 6.90
N PHE A 192 3.92 2.41 5.63
CA PHE A 192 4.21 1.06 5.17
C PHE A 192 5.68 0.79 4.83
N ALA A 193 6.45 1.83 4.49
CA ALA A 193 7.89 1.71 4.23
C ALA A 193 8.63 1.05 5.40
N LEU A 194 9.37 -0.01 5.10
CA LEU A 194 10.26 -0.71 6.04
C LEU A 194 11.65 -0.04 6.02
N PRO A 195 12.23 0.31 7.18
CA PRO A 195 13.61 0.78 7.25
C PRO A 195 14.60 -0.39 7.11
N ASP A 196 15.79 -0.12 6.58
CA ASP A 196 16.91 -1.06 6.43
C ASP A 196 17.22 -1.93 7.66
N GLU A 197 16.99 -1.41 8.85
CA GLU A 197 17.22 -2.12 10.12
C GLU A 197 16.18 -3.22 10.36
N ALA A 198 14.90 -2.97 9.98
CA ALA A 198 13.84 -3.97 10.04
C ALA A 198 14.06 -5.11 9.02
N LEU A 199 14.74 -4.82 7.90
CA LEU A 199 15.12 -5.85 6.92
C LEU A 199 16.21 -6.80 7.45
N ARG A 200 16.98 -6.36 8.47
CA ARG A 200 18.11 -7.10 9.05
C ARG A 200 17.81 -7.71 10.43
N ASN A 201 16.76 -7.24 11.12
CA ASN A 201 16.41 -7.66 12.47
C ASN A 201 14.90 -7.94 12.62
N GLY A 202 14.53 -9.22 12.75
CA GLY A 202 13.14 -9.67 12.89
C GLY A 202 12.40 -9.14 14.13
N SER A 203 13.11 -8.74 15.20
CA SER A 203 12.49 -8.11 16.37
C SER A 203 12.06 -6.67 16.05
N VAL A 204 12.94 -5.89 15.41
CA VAL A 204 12.65 -4.54 14.91
C VAL A 204 11.52 -4.60 13.87
N LEU A 205 11.54 -5.59 12.98
CA LEU A 205 10.46 -5.85 12.04
C LEU A 205 9.12 -6.04 12.75
N ASN A 206 9.03 -6.92 13.75
CA ASN A 206 7.77 -7.17 14.46
C ASN A 206 7.24 -5.91 15.19
N ILE A 207 8.12 -5.09 15.78
CA ILE A 207 7.74 -3.82 16.42
C ILE A 207 7.22 -2.82 15.37
N LYS A 208 7.98 -2.57 14.29
CA LYS A 208 7.55 -1.70 13.19
C LYS A 208 6.25 -2.20 12.55
N ARG A 209 6.08 -3.52 12.37
CA ARG A 209 4.86 -4.13 11.83
C ARG A 209 3.65 -3.88 12.71
N LYS A 210 3.78 -3.99 14.05
CA LYS A 210 2.68 -3.64 14.98
C LYS A 210 2.29 -2.17 14.81
N LYS A 211 3.24 -1.25 14.91
CA LYS A 211 3.02 0.20 14.75
C LYS A 211 2.44 0.56 13.38
N THR A 212 2.96 0.00 12.29
CA THR A 212 2.40 0.17 10.93
C THR A 212 0.93 -0.25 10.86
N LYS A 213 0.51 -1.33 11.53
CA LYS A 213 -0.92 -1.72 11.56
C LYS A 213 -1.76 -0.68 12.31
N GLU A 214 -1.29 -0.24 13.48
CA GLU A 214 -2.03 0.71 14.33
C GLU A 214 -2.22 2.04 13.59
N LEU A 215 -1.15 2.59 13.00
CA LEU A 215 -1.21 3.79 12.16
C LEU A 215 -2.08 3.61 10.90
N ALA A 216 -1.98 2.46 10.22
CA ALA A 216 -2.77 2.20 9.01
C ALA A 216 -4.28 2.09 9.31
N ILE A 217 -4.66 1.50 10.44
CA ILE A 217 -6.07 1.47 10.89
C ILE A 217 -6.58 2.88 11.20
N SER A 218 -5.76 3.76 11.78
CA SER A 218 -6.16 5.12 12.14
C SER A 218 -6.22 6.11 10.97
N PHE A 219 -5.41 5.95 9.93
CA PHE A 219 -5.18 7.03 8.95
C PHE A 219 -5.47 6.69 7.48
N VAL A 220 -5.67 5.42 7.13
CA VAL A 220 -6.04 5.04 5.74
C VAL A 220 -7.48 5.43 5.39
N SER A 221 -8.40 5.40 6.36
CA SER A 221 -9.79 5.85 6.16
C SER A 221 -9.85 7.35 5.79
N GLU A 222 -8.98 8.16 6.39
CA GLU A 222 -8.95 9.62 6.24
C GLU A 222 -8.22 10.07 4.96
N ALA A 223 -7.28 9.27 4.46
CA ALA A 223 -6.51 9.57 3.24
C ALA A 223 -7.42 9.76 2.01
N LYS A 224 -7.14 10.73 1.14
CA LYS A 224 -7.93 10.95 -0.08
C LYS A 224 -7.71 9.81 -1.09
N PRO A 225 -8.65 9.55 -2.01
CA PRO A 225 -8.42 8.70 -3.17
C PRO A 225 -7.12 9.04 -3.91
N GLU A 226 -6.85 10.33 -4.09
CA GLU A 226 -5.63 10.87 -4.68
C GLU A 226 -4.38 10.45 -3.88
N THR A 227 -4.42 10.53 -2.55
CA THR A 227 -3.34 10.11 -1.64
C THR A 227 -3.01 8.63 -1.74
N LEU A 228 -4.02 7.80 -2.03
CA LEU A 228 -3.88 6.35 -2.19
C LEU A 228 -3.45 5.95 -3.61
N ALA A 229 -3.74 6.79 -4.61
CA ALA A 229 -3.32 6.65 -6.01
C ALA A 229 -2.03 7.40 -6.37
N ALA A 230 -1.48 8.19 -5.45
CA ALA A 230 -0.26 8.95 -5.62
C ALA A 230 0.95 8.01 -5.75
N LYS A 231 1.85 8.31 -6.69
CA LYS A 231 3.12 7.61 -6.85
C LYS A 231 4.27 8.36 -6.18
N ASP A 232 5.22 7.61 -5.66
CA ASP A 232 6.55 8.10 -5.29
C ASP A 232 7.52 8.15 -6.49
N LYS A 233 8.76 8.57 -6.24
CA LYS A 233 9.81 8.74 -7.25
C LYS A 233 10.23 7.43 -7.95
N ASP A 234 10.03 6.29 -7.31
CA ASP A 234 10.23 4.96 -7.91
C ASP A 234 8.96 4.44 -8.61
N GLY A 235 7.90 5.26 -8.67
CA GLY A 235 6.62 4.94 -9.28
C GLY A 235 5.73 4.05 -8.40
N ASN A 236 6.16 3.73 -7.17
CA ASN A 236 5.39 2.89 -6.26
C ASN A 236 4.19 3.66 -5.73
N LEU A 237 3.06 2.96 -5.57
CA LEU A 237 1.90 3.42 -4.80
C LEU A 237 2.09 3.02 -3.32
N PRO A 238 1.31 3.58 -2.37
CA PRO A 238 1.35 3.14 -0.98
C PRO A 238 1.01 1.65 -0.82
N ILE A 239 0.17 1.11 -1.73
CA ILE A 239 -0.21 -0.30 -1.74
C ILE A 239 0.96 -1.23 -2.12
N HIS A 240 1.97 -0.81 -2.91
CA HIS A 240 3.18 -1.61 -3.15
C HIS A 240 3.93 -1.88 -1.85
N TYR A 241 4.20 -0.82 -1.08
CA TYR A 241 4.85 -0.94 0.24
C TYR A 241 4.02 -1.74 1.25
N ALA A 242 2.69 -1.61 1.21
CA ALA A 242 1.78 -2.37 2.06
C ALA A 242 1.71 -3.86 1.69
N MET A 243 1.99 -4.18 0.42
CA MET A 243 2.07 -5.53 -0.17
C MET A 243 3.47 -6.16 -0.14
N ASP A 244 4.48 -5.51 0.44
CA ASP A 244 5.76 -6.17 0.73
C ASP A 244 5.52 -7.46 1.52
N TYR A 245 6.10 -8.58 1.10
CA TYR A 245 5.85 -9.89 1.73
C TYR A 245 6.10 -9.87 3.25
N ARG A 246 7.13 -9.12 3.68
CA ARG A 246 7.53 -8.95 5.08
C ARG A 246 6.52 -8.10 5.85
N GLN A 247 5.74 -7.25 5.18
CA GLN A 247 4.57 -6.59 5.75
C GLN A 247 3.36 -7.52 5.81
N CYS A 248 3.06 -8.32 4.78
CA CYS A 248 1.86 -9.16 4.68
C CYS A 248 1.88 -10.45 5.53
N SER A 249 3.04 -11.11 5.67
CA SER A 249 3.15 -12.47 6.24
C SER A 249 2.62 -12.59 7.68
N GLY A 250 1.51 -13.32 7.88
CA GLY A 250 0.88 -13.52 9.19
C GLY A 250 0.12 -12.30 9.75
N ARG A 251 -0.39 -11.42 8.88
CA ARG A 251 -1.34 -10.36 9.25
C ARG A 251 -2.74 -10.91 9.57
N ASP A 252 -3.50 -10.19 10.37
CA ASP A 252 -4.90 -10.50 10.69
C ASP A 252 -5.90 -9.76 9.78
N SER A 253 -7.16 -10.19 9.80
CA SER A 253 -8.23 -9.68 8.95
C SER A 253 -8.47 -8.18 9.06
N ALA A 254 -8.15 -7.54 10.20
CA ALA A 254 -8.21 -6.09 10.35
C ALA A 254 -7.23 -5.36 9.39
N TYR A 255 -6.00 -5.85 9.26
CA TYR A 255 -5.01 -5.31 8.30
C TYR A 255 -5.45 -5.58 6.84
N ILE A 256 -6.01 -6.76 6.59
CA ILE A 256 -6.53 -7.13 5.26
C ILE A 256 -7.72 -6.24 4.86
N GLY A 257 -8.59 -5.89 5.81
CA GLY A 257 -9.68 -4.93 5.60
C GLY A 257 -9.17 -3.52 5.27
N VAL A 258 -8.11 -3.06 5.93
CA VAL A 258 -7.46 -1.78 5.60
C VAL A 258 -6.89 -1.80 4.19
N LEU A 259 -6.16 -2.85 3.77
CA LEU A 259 -5.60 -2.90 2.41
C LEU A 259 -6.69 -3.03 1.34
N ARG A 260 -7.79 -3.76 1.62
CA ARG A 260 -8.96 -3.80 0.74
C ARG A 260 -9.57 -2.40 0.55
N ASN A 261 -9.62 -1.59 1.61
CA ASN A 261 -10.07 -0.19 1.52
C ASN A 261 -9.09 0.66 0.69
N MET A 262 -7.77 0.50 0.88
CA MET A 262 -6.75 1.20 0.06
C MET A 262 -6.93 0.93 -1.43
N VAL A 263 -7.15 -0.33 -1.80
CA VAL A 263 -7.37 -0.75 -3.20
C VAL A 263 -8.63 -0.09 -3.75
N LEU A 264 -9.78 -0.27 -3.09
CA LEU A 264 -11.07 0.24 -3.57
C LEU A 264 -11.09 1.77 -3.69
N LYS A 265 -10.58 2.48 -2.67
CA LYS A 265 -10.58 3.95 -2.61
C LYS A 265 -9.52 4.58 -3.53
N GLY A 266 -8.36 3.92 -3.72
CA GLY A 266 -7.36 4.33 -4.70
C GLY A 266 -7.81 4.15 -6.15
N ASP A 267 -8.63 3.11 -6.43
CA ASP A 267 -9.12 2.82 -7.79
C ASP A 267 -10.02 3.93 -8.37
N GLU A 268 -10.60 4.79 -7.51
CA GLU A 268 -11.35 5.98 -7.94
C GLU A 268 -10.50 7.01 -8.72
N LYS A 269 -9.16 6.91 -8.65
CA LYS A 269 -8.21 7.85 -9.28
C LYS A 269 -7.12 7.17 -10.10
N LEU A 270 -6.92 5.87 -9.95
CA LEU A 270 -6.05 5.09 -10.84
C LEU A 270 -6.75 4.91 -12.20
N ASN A 271 -6.11 5.37 -13.28
CA ASN A 271 -6.48 4.87 -14.60
C ASN A 271 -6.02 3.41 -14.74
N ALA A 272 -6.69 2.64 -15.60
CA ALA A 272 -6.54 1.18 -15.69
C ALA A 272 -5.09 0.67 -15.83
N ASN A 273 -4.18 1.47 -16.40
CA ASN A 273 -2.80 1.08 -16.67
C ASN A 273 -1.78 1.60 -15.63
N ASN A 274 -2.21 2.35 -14.61
CA ASN A 274 -1.31 3.08 -13.73
C ASN A 274 -0.83 2.32 -12.49
N ASP A 275 -1.30 1.10 -12.24
CA ASP A 275 -0.90 0.26 -11.09
C ASP A 275 0.59 -0.17 -11.07
N PHE A 276 1.31 -0.03 -12.19
CA PHE A 276 2.73 -0.43 -12.29
C PHE A 276 3.70 0.65 -11.77
N ASN A 277 4.73 0.24 -11.03
CA ASN A 277 5.87 1.11 -10.67
C ASN A 277 6.87 1.30 -11.83
N ASN A 278 7.94 2.07 -11.63
CA ASN A 278 8.93 2.37 -12.67
C ASN A 278 9.79 1.15 -13.08
N LYS A 279 9.66 0.01 -12.37
CA LYS A 279 10.27 -1.29 -12.70
C LYS A 279 9.31 -2.22 -13.44
N ASN A 280 8.12 -1.75 -13.80
CA ASN A 280 6.98 -2.53 -14.33
C ASN A 280 6.41 -3.57 -13.34
N GLU A 281 6.55 -3.35 -12.03
CA GLU A 281 5.97 -4.21 -11.00
C GLU A 281 4.60 -3.66 -10.56
N SER A 282 3.59 -4.53 -10.58
CA SER A 282 2.31 -4.36 -9.90
C SER A 282 2.44 -4.64 -8.39
N PRO A 283 1.46 -4.28 -7.55
CA PRO A 283 1.46 -4.65 -6.12
C PRO A 283 1.52 -6.17 -5.87
N ILE A 284 1.00 -6.99 -6.79
CA ILE A 284 1.09 -8.47 -6.71
C ILE A 284 2.51 -8.93 -7.02
N THR A 285 3.11 -8.47 -8.13
CA THR A 285 4.46 -8.92 -8.54
C THR A 285 5.54 -8.40 -7.58
N TYR A 286 5.37 -7.18 -7.06
CA TYR A 286 6.20 -6.60 -5.99
C TYR A 286 6.23 -7.48 -4.73
N CYS A 287 5.08 -7.99 -4.29
CA CYS A 287 4.99 -8.97 -3.19
C CYS A 287 5.84 -10.23 -3.49
N THR A 288 5.78 -10.75 -4.71
CA THR A 288 6.53 -11.97 -5.10
C THR A 288 8.02 -11.75 -5.35
N HIS A 289 8.48 -10.52 -5.60
CA HIS A 289 9.89 -10.17 -5.74
C HIS A 289 10.59 -9.83 -4.42
N ALA A 290 9.85 -9.34 -3.42
CA ALA A 290 10.38 -8.90 -2.11
C ALA A 290 10.71 -10.07 -1.16
N ASP A 291 11.64 -10.95 -1.55
CA ASP A 291 12.09 -12.15 -0.81
C ASP A 291 10.98 -13.16 -0.45
N GLY A 292 9.80 -13.04 -1.07
CA GLY A 292 8.65 -13.91 -0.81
C GLY A 292 8.82 -15.35 -1.33
N PRO A 293 8.03 -16.31 -0.82
CA PRO A 293 7.94 -17.63 -1.41
C PRO A 293 7.43 -17.49 -2.85
N LYS A 294 8.19 -18.04 -3.80
CA LYS A 294 7.77 -18.10 -5.20
C LYS A 294 6.38 -18.77 -5.26
N PRO A 295 5.43 -18.23 -6.04
CA PRO A 295 4.12 -18.87 -6.18
C PRO A 295 4.29 -20.32 -6.63
N PRO A 296 3.45 -21.27 -6.17
CA PRO A 296 3.65 -22.69 -6.42
C PRO A 296 3.63 -22.95 -7.93
N GLN A 297 4.82 -23.19 -8.47
CA GLN A 297 4.97 -23.73 -9.83
C GLN A 297 4.39 -25.14 -9.79
N ASN A 298 3.22 -25.33 -10.39
CA ASN A 298 2.66 -26.65 -10.63
C ASN A 298 3.60 -27.38 -11.58
N VAL A 299 4.50 -28.19 -11.02
CA VAL A 299 5.46 -29.00 -11.79
C VAL A 299 4.67 -30.07 -12.53
N SER A 300 4.38 -29.82 -13.80
CA SER A 300 3.80 -30.80 -14.71
C SER A 300 4.86 -31.86 -15.06
N ASN A 301 4.99 -32.85 -14.17
CA ASN A 301 5.86 -34.02 -14.38
C ASN A 301 5.42 -34.77 -15.65
N ASN A 302 6.11 -34.54 -16.77
CA ASN A 302 6.03 -35.37 -17.99
C ASN A 302 7.23 -35.10 -18.93
N GLU A 303 8.46 -35.16 -18.43
CA GLU A 303 9.63 -35.34 -19.30
C GLU A 303 9.67 -36.78 -19.82
N VAL A 304 9.00 -37.04 -20.93
CA VAL A 304 9.19 -38.29 -21.70
C VAL A 304 10.46 -38.16 -22.51
N THR A 305 11.48 -38.94 -22.13
CA THR A 305 12.80 -38.93 -22.78
C THR A 305 12.73 -39.39 -24.24
N HIS A 306 13.09 -38.51 -25.18
CA HIS A 306 13.48 -38.93 -26.53
C HIS A 306 14.89 -38.43 -26.88
N SER A 307 15.77 -39.37 -27.18
CA SER A 307 17.19 -39.10 -27.48
C SER A 307 17.41 -38.65 -28.91
N ALA A 308 18.37 -37.73 -29.06
CA ALA A 308 19.28 -37.54 -30.20
C ALA A 308 18.85 -38.04 -31.60
N THR A 309 18.75 -37.11 -32.55
CA THR A 309 19.07 -37.36 -33.96
C THR A 309 20.00 -36.26 -34.47
N LYS A 310 20.99 -36.63 -35.28
CA LYS A 310 22.16 -35.80 -35.64
C LYS A 310 22.27 -35.67 -37.15
N GLN A 311 21.92 -34.50 -37.68
CA GLN A 311 22.17 -34.08 -39.07
C GLN A 311 22.63 -32.61 -39.02
N LEU A 312 23.76 -32.16 -39.60
CA LEU A 312 24.31 -32.27 -40.96
C LEU A 312 23.67 -31.30 -41.99
N ALA A 313 24.11 -30.04 -41.92
CA ALA A 313 24.24 -29.09 -43.03
C ALA A 313 25.55 -28.29 -42.75
N MET A 314 26.59 -28.32 -43.58
CA MET A 314 26.76 -27.77 -44.94
C MET A 314 26.89 -26.23 -45.00
N HIS A 315 28.14 -25.78 -45.20
CA HIS A 315 28.53 -24.44 -45.68
C HIS A 315 28.22 -24.28 -47.19
N PRO A 316 28.15 -23.05 -47.74
CA PRO A 316 29.30 -22.16 -48.02
C PRO A 316 29.40 -20.97 -47.03
N GLU A 317 30.49 -20.19 -46.85
CA GLU A 317 31.66 -19.78 -47.66
C GLU A 317 31.46 -18.62 -48.65
N SER A 318 31.73 -17.38 -48.21
CA SER A 318 32.52 -16.36 -48.95
C SER A 318 32.82 -15.13 -48.07
N GLY A 319 34.04 -14.56 -48.18
CA GLY A 319 34.47 -13.18 -47.85
C GLY A 319 34.12 -12.53 -46.48
N ASP A 320 35.01 -11.89 -45.72
CA ASP A 320 36.38 -11.43 -46.05
C ASP A 320 37.30 -11.30 -44.81
N ARG A 321 38.51 -10.75 -45.02
CA ARG A 321 39.75 -10.99 -44.24
C ARG A 321 40.63 -9.73 -44.20
N VAL A 322 41.31 -9.29 -43.13
CA VAL A 322 41.34 -9.52 -41.66
C VAL A 322 41.95 -8.21 -41.04
N PRO A 323 42.79 -8.10 -39.98
CA PRO A 323 42.96 -8.78 -38.67
C PRO A 323 43.03 -7.82 -37.44
N SER A 324 43.17 -8.43 -36.24
CA SER A 324 43.95 -7.90 -35.09
C SER A 324 43.33 -6.74 -34.26
N ILE A 325 43.64 -6.57 -32.95
CA ILE A 325 44.60 -7.23 -32.06
C ILE A 325 43.89 -7.77 -30.80
N GLN A 326 44.28 -8.96 -30.32
CA GLN A 326 44.11 -9.32 -28.90
C GLN A 326 45.37 -8.89 -28.12
N GLU A 327 45.22 -8.26 -26.97
CA GLU A 327 46.26 -8.32 -25.93
C GLU A 327 45.61 -8.26 -24.53
N SER A 328 46.25 -8.87 -23.54
CA SER A 328 45.66 -9.12 -22.22
C SER A 328 46.44 -8.48 -21.07
N LEU A 329 45.93 -8.70 -19.85
CA LEU A 329 46.65 -8.73 -18.56
C LEU A 329 46.78 -7.46 -17.67
N ARG A 330 46.47 -7.71 -16.39
CA ARG A 330 47.11 -7.24 -15.15
C ARG A 330 46.85 -5.81 -14.64
N ARG A 331 46.03 -5.78 -13.58
CA ARG A 331 46.33 -5.22 -12.24
C ARG A 331 47.56 -4.30 -12.12
N THR A 332 47.32 -3.06 -11.69
CA THR A 332 48.21 -2.32 -10.78
C THR A 332 47.40 -1.70 -9.63
N ARG A 333 48.01 -1.59 -8.45
CA ARG A 333 47.54 -0.75 -7.34
C ARG A 333 48.29 0.59 -7.40
N ASN A 334 47.62 1.68 -7.01
CA ASN A 334 48.07 2.82 -6.18
C ASN A 334 47.08 3.99 -6.43
N SER A 335 46.64 4.83 -5.49
CA SER A 335 47.11 5.31 -4.16
C SER A 335 47.71 6.73 -4.19
N SER A 336 46.82 7.70 -3.97
CA SER A 336 47.03 9.10 -3.54
C SER A 336 45.62 9.63 -3.15
N ASN A 337 45.31 10.02 -1.92
CA ASN A 337 45.67 11.29 -1.23
C ASN A 337 45.22 12.53 -2.04
N THR A 338 44.51 13.56 -1.55
CA THR A 338 43.92 13.97 -0.23
C THR A 338 43.02 15.23 -0.53
N PRO A 339 42.36 15.99 0.38
CA PRO A 339 42.28 15.94 1.86
C PRO A 339 40.83 15.99 2.45
N ASP A 340 40.73 16.13 3.78
CA ASP A 340 39.51 16.16 4.61
C ASP A 340 38.81 17.53 4.74
N ILE A 341 37.48 17.51 4.99
CA ILE A 341 36.74 18.51 5.80
C ILE A 341 35.72 17.74 6.69
N PRO A 342 35.54 18.06 8.00
CA PRO A 342 34.91 17.14 8.95
C PRO A 342 33.48 17.47 9.39
N HIS A 343 32.65 16.41 9.52
CA HIS A 343 31.43 16.36 10.33
C HIS A 343 31.28 14.93 10.89
N SER A 344 30.60 14.67 12.01
CA SER A 344 30.36 15.41 13.26
C SER A 344 29.89 14.35 14.28
N ARG A 345 30.01 14.60 15.58
CA ARG A 345 29.77 13.56 16.61
C ARG A 345 28.34 13.01 16.58
N ARG A 346 28.20 11.70 16.29
CA ARG A 346 27.04 10.90 16.71
C ARG A 346 27.27 10.48 18.15
N THR A 347 26.39 10.87 19.07
CA THR A 347 26.48 10.49 20.50
C THR A 347 25.54 9.34 20.80
N ASP A 348 26.08 8.16 21.07
CA ASP A 348 25.31 7.02 21.56
C ASP A 348 24.79 7.31 22.97
N TYR A 349 23.49 7.11 23.19
CA TYR A 349 22.87 7.15 24.52
C TYR A 349 22.23 5.80 24.85
N ILE A 350 23.08 4.85 25.23
CA ILE A 350 22.67 3.68 26.01
C ILE A 350 22.59 4.14 27.47
N ASN A 351 21.43 4.01 28.11
CA ASN A 351 21.31 4.17 29.55
C ASN A 351 20.62 2.95 30.16
N SER A 352 21.39 2.14 30.88
CA SER A 352 20.89 1.07 31.73
C SER A 352 20.77 1.57 33.16
N THR A 353 19.64 1.32 33.82
CA THR A 353 19.48 1.53 35.26
C THR A 353 18.94 0.26 35.92
N SER A 354 19.67 -0.24 36.91
CA SER A 354 19.37 -1.51 37.58
C SER A 354 19.50 -1.40 39.09
N ALA A 355 18.37 -1.43 39.79
CA ALA A 355 18.26 -1.78 41.21
C ALA A 355 16.85 -2.36 41.42
N ALA A 356 16.65 -3.68 41.55
CA ALA A 356 17.07 -4.57 42.64
C ALA A 356 16.20 -4.48 43.90
N ALA A 357 15.03 -5.12 43.85
CA ALA A 357 14.26 -5.60 45.00
C ALA A 357 13.82 -7.05 44.72
N SER A 358 13.74 -7.92 45.73
CA SER A 358 13.73 -9.39 45.53
C SER A 358 12.58 -10.12 46.21
N LYS A 359 12.17 -11.23 45.58
CA LYS A 359 11.27 -12.31 46.07
C LYS A 359 9.78 -12.00 46.24
N ALA A 360 8.98 -12.57 45.33
CA ALA A 360 8.02 -13.62 45.67
C ALA A 360 7.84 -14.56 44.45
N MET A 361 7.58 -15.85 44.66
CA MET A 361 7.28 -16.81 43.59
C MET A 361 5.77 -17.07 43.54
N VAL A 362 5.15 -16.79 42.41
CA VAL A 362 3.86 -17.36 41.98
C VAL A 362 4.03 -17.74 40.51
N ALA A 363 3.50 -18.91 40.11
CA ALA A 363 3.69 -19.44 38.76
C ALA A 363 2.54 -19.03 37.83
N ASP A 364 2.88 -18.51 36.65
CA ASP A 364 1.92 -18.22 35.57
C ASP A 364 1.73 -19.43 34.63
N PRO A 365 0.62 -19.50 33.86
CA PRO A 365 0.30 -20.63 32.97
C PRO A 365 1.25 -20.78 31.76
N PRO A 366 1.31 -21.96 31.12
CA PRO A 366 2.27 -22.23 30.05
C PRO A 366 2.04 -21.37 28.80
N GLU A 367 3.11 -20.71 28.39
CA GLU A 367 3.22 -19.89 27.18
C GLU A 367 2.82 -20.68 25.92
N LYS A 368 1.97 -20.10 25.08
CA LYS A 368 1.49 -20.75 23.86
C LYS A 368 2.61 -20.79 22.82
N ARG A 369 3.07 -22.00 22.50
CA ARG A 369 4.11 -22.28 21.49
C ARG A 369 3.87 -21.52 20.18
N PRO A 370 4.92 -21.07 19.48
CA PRO A 370 4.78 -20.38 18.19
C PRO A 370 3.99 -21.23 17.19
N LYS A 371 3.09 -20.58 16.45
CA LYS A 371 2.31 -21.19 15.39
C LYS A 371 3.20 -21.69 14.25
N SER A 372 2.73 -22.70 13.52
CA SER A 372 3.50 -23.32 12.45
C SER A 372 3.75 -22.35 11.29
N THR A 373 4.84 -22.57 10.54
CA THR A 373 5.24 -21.72 9.40
C THR A 373 4.23 -21.65 8.25
N LYS A 374 3.19 -22.50 8.24
CA LYS A 374 2.10 -22.45 7.25
C LYS A 374 1.12 -21.29 7.50
N ASP A 375 0.88 -20.94 8.76
CA ASP A 375 -0.05 -19.87 9.14
C ASP A 375 0.49 -18.48 8.73
N LEU A 376 1.82 -18.35 8.58
CA LEU A 376 2.51 -17.13 8.20
C LEU A 376 2.31 -16.74 6.73
N ASP A 377 1.95 -17.67 5.84
CA ASP A 377 1.80 -17.37 4.41
C ASP A 377 0.36 -17.04 4.01
N HIS A 378 -0.62 -17.53 4.77
CA HIS A 378 -2.05 -17.45 4.43
C HIS A 378 -2.54 -16.00 4.20
N SER A 379 -2.15 -15.06 5.05
CA SER A 379 -2.54 -13.65 4.94
C SER A 379 -2.02 -12.96 3.68
N ALA A 380 -0.83 -13.36 3.21
CA ALA A 380 -0.24 -12.84 1.97
C ALA A 380 -0.93 -13.44 0.75
N GLN A 381 -1.25 -14.74 0.80
CA GLN A 381 -2.06 -15.42 -0.21
C GLN A 381 -3.47 -14.81 -0.32
N GLU A 382 -4.15 -14.54 0.81
CA GLU A 382 -5.47 -13.90 0.82
C GLU A 382 -5.42 -12.50 0.21
N LEU A 383 -4.41 -11.69 0.52
CA LEU A 383 -4.22 -10.36 -0.06
C LEU A 383 -3.94 -10.39 -1.56
N MET A 384 -3.08 -11.30 -2.02
CA MET A 384 -2.84 -11.50 -3.46
C MET A 384 -4.11 -11.96 -4.18
N GLU A 385 -4.92 -12.83 -3.56
CA GLU A 385 -6.19 -13.30 -4.10
C GLU A 385 -7.23 -12.17 -4.19
N ILE A 386 -7.33 -11.31 -3.17
CA ILE A 386 -8.19 -10.11 -3.20
C ILE A 386 -7.80 -9.19 -4.36
N LEU A 387 -6.50 -8.92 -4.55
CA LEU A 387 -5.99 -8.10 -5.65
C LEU A 387 -6.24 -8.74 -7.02
N ARG A 388 -6.00 -10.05 -7.19
CA ARG A 388 -6.32 -10.78 -8.43
C ARG A 388 -7.79 -10.60 -8.79
N LEU A 389 -8.69 -10.89 -7.87
CA LEU A 389 -10.12 -10.80 -8.09
C LEU A 389 -10.62 -9.36 -8.25
N HIS A 390 -9.89 -8.37 -7.76
CA HIS A 390 -10.13 -6.96 -8.07
C HIS A 390 -9.79 -6.68 -9.54
N TYR A 391 -8.54 -6.94 -9.94
CA TYR A 391 -8.07 -6.66 -11.30
C TYR A 391 -8.85 -7.40 -12.39
N ILE A 392 -9.21 -8.68 -12.18
CA ILE A 392 -10.04 -9.46 -13.14
C ILE A 392 -11.47 -8.86 -13.27
N ARG A 393 -11.97 -8.14 -12.25
CA ARG A 393 -13.30 -7.50 -12.30
C ARG A 393 -13.28 -6.05 -12.82
N THR A 394 -12.19 -5.30 -12.64
CA THR A 394 -12.12 -3.85 -12.92
C THR A 394 -11.20 -3.45 -14.07
N ARG A 395 -10.38 -4.36 -14.62
CA ARG A 395 -9.46 -4.10 -15.74
C ARG A 395 -9.88 -4.91 -16.99
N THR A 396 -9.29 -4.58 -18.14
CA THR A 396 -9.40 -5.41 -19.35
C THR A 396 -8.50 -6.64 -19.23
N ASP A 397 -8.80 -7.73 -19.93
CA ASP A 397 -8.13 -9.03 -19.72
C ASP A 397 -6.61 -8.97 -19.87
N LEU A 398 -6.10 -8.23 -20.86
CA LEU A 398 -4.66 -7.99 -21.05
C LEU A 398 -4.04 -7.29 -19.84
N VAL A 399 -4.69 -6.23 -19.35
CA VAL A 399 -4.19 -5.43 -18.22
C VAL A 399 -4.29 -6.22 -16.92
N ALA A 400 -5.38 -6.97 -16.69
CA ALA A 400 -5.53 -7.86 -15.54
C ALA A 400 -4.45 -8.95 -15.53
N ARG A 401 -4.21 -9.60 -16.67
CA ARG A 401 -3.15 -10.61 -16.86
C ARG A 401 -1.77 -10.02 -16.54
N ASP A 402 -1.43 -8.89 -17.14
CA ASP A 402 -0.13 -8.24 -16.97
C ASP A 402 0.08 -7.76 -15.52
N LEU A 403 -0.98 -7.36 -14.81
CA LEU A 403 -0.92 -6.99 -13.39
C LEU A 403 -0.80 -8.20 -12.44
N ILE A 404 -1.31 -9.36 -12.82
CA ILE A 404 -1.28 -10.57 -12.00
C ILE A 404 0.03 -11.35 -12.17
N TYR A 405 0.58 -11.36 -13.39
CA TYR A 405 1.75 -12.19 -13.75
C TYR A 405 3.00 -11.41 -14.17
N GLY A 406 2.90 -10.10 -14.42
CA GLY A 406 3.95 -9.32 -15.08
C GLY A 406 3.87 -9.40 -16.60
N ARG A 407 4.39 -8.38 -17.29
CA ARG A 407 4.27 -8.23 -18.76
C ARG A 407 5.05 -9.29 -19.56
N ASP A 408 6.15 -9.79 -19.01
CA ASP A 408 7.13 -10.60 -19.74
C ASP A 408 6.93 -12.13 -19.57
N ILE A 409 5.89 -12.56 -18.86
CA ILE A 409 5.91 -13.86 -18.13
C ILE A 409 4.77 -14.84 -18.51
N SER A 410 3.67 -14.39 -19.13
CA SER A 410 2.45 -15.23 -19.20
C SER A 410 1.51 -14.99 -20.39
N ASP A 411 1.43 -15.97 -21.30
CA ASP A 411 0.37 -16.09 -22.32
C ASP A 411 -0.93 -16.74 -21.81
N LYS A 412 -1.09 -16.91 -20.49
CA LYS A 412 -2.27 -17.56 -19.91
C LYS A 412 -3.58 -16.88 -20.32
N ASN A 413 -4.53 -17.72 -20.72
CA ASN A 413 -5.89 -17.33 -21.02
C ASN A 413 -6.63 -16.97 -19.73
N LEU A 414 -7.23 -15.78 -19.70
CA LEU A 414 -8.09 -15.31 -18.60
C LEU A 414 -9.59 -15.57 -18.87
N TYR A 415 -9.95 -15.95 -20.10
CA TYR A 415 -11.30 -16.31 -20.51
C TYR A 415 -11.30 -17.59 -21.33
N PHE A 416 -12.49 -18.18 -21.51
CA PHE A 416 -12.73 -19.23 -22.49
C PHE A 416 -14.00 -18.89 -23.28
N ASP A 417 -13.90 -18.86 -24.61
CA ASP A 417 -15.03 -18.56 -25.49
C ASP A 417 -15.15 -19.65 -26.55
N ALA A 418 -16.20 -20.47 -26.47
CA ALA A 418 -16.48 -21.55 -27.41
C ALA A 418 -17.43 -21.13 -28.56
N SER A 419 -17.62 -19.84 -28.83
CA SER A 419 -18.47 -19.38 -29.93
C SER A 419 -18.05 -19.99 -31.28
N GLY A 420 -19.05 -20.43 -32.06
CA GLY A 420 -18.84 -21.22 -33.28
C GLY A 420 -18.58 -22.73 -33.06
N HIS A 421 -18.20 -23.17 -31.85
CA HIS A 421 -17.96 -24.59 -31.54
C HIS A 421 -19.21 -25.26 -30.95
N LYS A 422 -20.02 -25.90 -31.81
CA LYS A 422 -21.27 -26.55 -31.38
C LYS A 422 -21.16 -27.97 -30.82
N GLY A 423 -20.10 -28.72 -31.10
CA GLY A 423 -19.96 -30.11 -30.64
C GLY A 423 -19.05 -30.21 -29.42
N ALA A 424 -19.41 -30.99 -28.41
CA ALA A 424 -18.62 -31.13 -27.17
C ALA A 424 -17.14 -31.45 -27.44
N ASP A 425 -16.89 -32.39 -28.36
CA ASP A 425 -15.54 -32.79 -28.79
C ASP A 425 -14.77 -31.57 -29.35
N LYS A 426 -15.40 -30.75 -30.20
CA LYS A 426 -14.81 -29.54 -30.78
C LYS A 426 -14.55 -28.44 -29.75
N ILE A 427 -15.30 -28.43 -28.64
CA ILE A 427 -15.06 -27.51 -27.52
C ILE A 427 -13.85 -28.02 -26.71
N ILE A 428 -13.74 -29.33 -26.50
CA ILE A 428 -12.57 -29.97 -25.88
C ILE A 428 -11.31 -29.74 -26.74
N ASP A 429 -11.38 -29.91 -28.06
CA ASP A 429 -10.31 -29.58 -29.02
C ASP A 429 -9.88 -28.10 -28.96
N LEU A 430 -10.78 -27.20 -28.56
CA LEU A 430 -10.48 -25.78 -28.35
C LEU A 430 -9.81 -25.56 -26.99
N ILE A 431 -10.29 -26.19 -25.92
CA ILE A 431 -9.66 -26.16 -24.59
C ILE A 431 -8.22 -26.68 -24.70
N GLU A 432 -7.99 -27.81 -25.39
CA GLU A 432 -6.64 -28.35 -25.58
C GLU A 432 -5.73 -27.38 -26.33
N ARG A 433 -6.20 -26.79 -27.45
CA ARG A 433 -5.42 -25.80 -28.21
C ARG A 433 -5.13 -24.51 -27.43
N MET A 434 -6.06 -24.06 -26.58
CA MET A 434 -5.82 -22.90 -25.70
C MET A 434 -4.90 -23.26 -24.52
N SER A 435 -4.95 -24.51 -24.04
CA SER A 435 -4.15 -24.96 -22.89
C SER A 435 -2.63 -24.95 -23.12
N PHE A 436 -2.15 -24.86 -24.36
CA PHE A 436 -0.72 -24.65 -24.66
C PHE A 436 -0.18 -23.31 -24.11
N GLY A 437 -1.00 -22.25 -24.07
CA GLY A 437 -0.66 -21.01 -23.35
C GLY A 437 -0.97 -21.07 -21.85
N GLY A 438 -1.63 -22.15 -21.40
CA GLY A 438 -2.21 -22.30 -20.08
C GLY A 438 -3.52 -21.53 -19.90
N PHE A 439 -4.29 -21.94 -18.90
CA PHE A 439 -5.39 -21.16 -18.35
C PHE A 439 -4.99 -20.55 -17.00
N CYS A 440 -5.65 -19.46 -16.61
CA CYS A 440 -5.66 -19.02 -15.22
C CYS A 440 -6.50 -19.99 -14.36
N ASP A 441 -6.13 -20.12 -13.09
CA ASP A 441 -6.92 -20.84 -12.09
C ASP A 441 -8.27 -20.15 -11.82
N THR A 442 -8.31 -18.82 -11.91
CA THR A 442 -9.53 -18.02 -12.00
C THR A 442 -9.71 -17.45 -13.41
N LEU A 443 -10.83 -17.77 -14.07
CA LEU A 443 -11.25 -17.14 -15.33
C LEU A 443 -12.26 -16.01 -15.11
N ALA A 444 -12.09 -14.91 -15.84
CA ALA A 444 -13.02 -13.78 -15.89
C ALA A 444 -14.38 -14.20 -16.46
N TYR A 445 -14.34 -14.93 -17.58
CA TYR A 445 -15.50 -15.28 -18.38
C TYR A 445 -15.35 -16.68 -19.00
N VAL A 446 -16.45 -17.43 -19.03
CA VAL A 446 -16.58 -18.70 -19.76
C VAL A 446 -17.89 -18.68 -20.55
N TYR A 447 -17.81 -18.81 -21.87
CA TYR A 447 -18.94 -19.01 -22.76
C TYR A 447 -18.98 -20.43 -23.31
N ILE A 448 -20.14 -21.09 -23.20
CA ILE A 448 -20.43 -22.37 -23.83
C ILE A 448 -21.74 -22.22 -24.62
N PRO A 449 -21.72 -22.28 -25.98
CA PRO A 449 -22.93 -22.23 -26.80
C PRO A 449 -23.71 -23.55 -26.71
N ILE A 450 -24.87 -23.60 -27.39
CA ILE A 450 -25.69 -24.81 -27.50
C ILE A 450 -24.86 -26.00 -28.01
N VAL A 451 -24.71 -26.99 -27.14
CA VAL A 451 -23.94 -28.20 -27.45
C VAL A 451 -24.82 -29.21 -28.19
N GLU A 452 -24.66 -29.25 -29.52
CA GLU A 452 -25.31 -30.22 -30.40
C GLU A 452 -24.89 -31.64 -30.02
N HIS A 453 -25.90 -32.50 -29.81
CA HIS A 453 -25.68 -33.90 -29.51
C HIS A 453 -25.41 -34.68 -30.80
N SER A 454 -24.16 -35.11 -31.00
CA SER A 454 -23.79 -36.15 -31.95
C SER A 454 -24.51 -37.46 -31.59
N GLN A 455 -25.72 -37.67 -32.11
CA GLN A 455 -26.24 -39.04 -32.20
C GLN A 455 -25.29 -39.83 -33.09
N ASP A 456 -24.84 -40.98 -32.58
CA ASP A 456 -23.91 -41.84 -33.31
C ASP A 456 -24.37 -42.07 -34.75
N LYS A 457 -23.46 -41.86 -35.70
CA LYS A 457 -23.63 -42.27 -37.09
C LYS A 457 -23.73 -43.80 -37.09
N LYS A 458 -24.95 -44.33 -36.95
CA LYS A 458 -25.24 -45.77 -36.99
C LYS A 458 -24.54 -46.36 -38.19
N SER A 459 -23.54 -47.21 -37.91
CA SER A 459 -22.65 -47.77 -38.91
C SER A 459 -23.48 -48.41 -40.01
N THR A 460 -23.18 -48.08 -41.26
CA THR A 460 -23.93 -48.58 -42.43
C THR A 460 -23.61 -50.05 -42.70
N ALA A 461 -24.10 -50.92 -41.82
CA ALA A 461 -24.09 -52.37 -41.98
C ALA A 461 -25.20 -52.78 -42.97
N THR A 462 -24.82 -53.54 -43.99
CA THR A 462 -25.73 -53.98 -45.06
C THR A 462 -26.77 -55.01 -44.56
N PRO A 463 -28.01 -54.98 -45.07
CA PRO A 463 -29.10 -55.82 -44.54
C PRO A 463 -29.04 -57.27 -45.02
N SER A 464 -28.47 -58.17 -44.23
CA SER A 464 -28.56 -59.62 -44.42
C SER A 464 -29.93 -60.17 -43.96
N LYS A 465 -30.73 -60.72 -44.88
CA LYS A 465 -32.08 -61.24 -44.59
C LYS A 465 -32.06 -62.60 -43.87
N LYS A 466 -32.74 -62.69 -42.72
CA LYS A 466 -33.39 -63.87 -42.05
C LYS A 466 -33.64 -63.49 -40.57
N SER A 467 -34.69 -63.94 -39.88
CA SER A 467 -35.97 -64.53 -40.28
C SER A 467 -36.98 -64.36 -39.12
N LEU A 468 -38.28 -64.44 -39.42
CA LEU A 468 -39.40 -64.19 -38.49
C LEU A 468 -39.34 -64.92 -37.14
N SER A 469 -39.56 -64.17 -36.05
CA SER A 469 -40.26 -64.65 -34.86
C SER A 469 -41.17 -63.54 -34.31
N ILE A 470 -42.45 -63.59 -34.66
CA ILE A 470 -43.47 -62.65 -34.16
C ILE A 470 -43.90 -63.14 -32.77
N ASN A 471 -43.69 -62.33 -31.72
CA ASN A 471 -44.42 -62.25 -30.44
C ASN A 471 -43.57 -61.59 -29.33
N GLN A 472 -43.17 -60.32 -29.50
CA GLN A 472 -42.52 -59.53 -28.43
C GLN A 472 -42.68 -57.99 -28.61
N THR A 473 -43.68 -57.58 -29.41
CA THR A 473 -43.79 -56.22 -29.99
C THR A 473 -44.59 -55.21 -29.16
N MET A 474 -44.94 -55.51 -27.90
CA MET A 474 -45.59 -54.56 -26.99
C MET A 474 -44.65 -54.05 -25.90
N ASP A 475 -43.96 -54.94 -25.18
CA ASP A 475 -43.09 -54.54 -24.06
C ASP A 475 -41.87 -53.73 -24.53
N TYR A 476 -41.31 -54.03 -25.70
CA TYR A 476 -40.17 -53.28 -26.24
C TYR A 476 -40.53 -51.84 -26.66
N GLN A 477 -41.78 -51.58 -27.07
CA GLN A 477 -42.25 -50.22 -27.34
C GLN A 477 -42.57 -49.44 -26.04
N LYS A 478 -43.00 -50.13 -24.98
CA LYS A 478 -43.22 -49.51 -23.66
C LYS A 478 -41.88 -49.20 -22.95
N ALA A 479 -40.90 -50.10 -23.02
CA ALA A 479 -39.54 -49.88 -22.50
C ALA A 479 -38.77 -48.75 -23.22
N LEU A 480 -39.18 -48.38 -24.44
CA LEU A 480 -38.67 -47.22 -25.17
C LEU A 480 -39.34 -45.89 -24.78
N LEU A 481 -40.42 -45.93 -23.98
CA LEU A 481 -41.14 -44.75 -23.48
C LEU A 481 -40.96 -44.53 -21.96
N GLU A 482 -40.61 -45.56 -21.20
CA GLU A 482 -40.44 -45.51 -19.74
C GLU A 482 -38.96 -45.46 -19.31
N ASN A 483 -38.25 -44.40 -19.72
CA ASN A 483 -36.96 -44.01 -19.14
C ASN A 483 -36.90 -42.48 -18.94
N PRO A 484 -37.17 -41.97 -17.72
CA PRO A 484 -37.25 -40.53 -17.48
C PRO A 484 -35.86 -39.86 -17.44
N LYS A 485 -35.58 -39.03 -18.44
CA LYS A 485 -34.55 -37.97 -18.41
C LYS A 485 -33.14 -38.40 -17.93
N VAL A 486 -32.48 -39.30 -18.67
CA VAL A 486 -31.01 -39.23 -18.72
C VAL A 486 -30.64 -37.95 -19.47
N GLY A 487 -30.31 -36.89 -18.73
CA GLY A 487 -29.94 -35.60 -19.31
C GLY A 487 -28.67 -35.70 -20.16
N ARG A 488 -28.49 -34.75 -21.09
CA ARG A 488 -27.19 -34.57 -21.77
C ARG A 488 -26.09 -34.46 -20.70
N ASN A 489 -24.99 -35.20 -20.87
CA ASN A 489 -23.79 -35.10 -20.02
C ASN A 489 -22.63 -34.35 -20.70
N SER A 490 -22.86 -33.77 -21.88
CA SER A 490 -21.84 -33.09 -22.70
C SER A 490 -21.18 -31.90 -21.98
N LEU A 491 -21.94 -31.10 -21.23
CA LEU A 491 -21.36 -30.04 -20.39
C LEU A 491 -20.38 -30.60 -19.36
N VAL A 492 -20.66 -31.76 -18.76
CA VAL A 492 -19.79 -32.37 -17.72
C VAL A 492 -18.39 -32.55 -18.28
N THR A 493 -18.24 -33.21 -19.43
CA THR A 493 -16.94 -33.44 -20.07
C THR A 493 -16.19 -32.16 -20.46
N VAL A 494 -16.90 -31.07 -20.81
CA VAL A 494 -16.29 -29.76 -21.07
C VAL A 494 -15.74 -29.13 -19.78
N PHE A 495 -16.50 -29.14 -18.69
CA PHE A 495 -16.04 -28.62 -17.40
C PHE A 495 -14.99 -29.52 -16.72
N ASP A 496 -15.04 -30.84 -16.92
CA ASP A 496 -13.99 -31.77 -16.52
C ASP A 496 -12.67 -31.38 -17.21
N LYS A 497 -12.70 -31.15 -18.53
CA LYS A 497 -11.52 -30.71 -19.28
C LYS A 497 -10.98 -29.35 -18.82
N LEU A 498 -11.85 -28.37 -18.54
CA LEU A 498 -11.41 -27.08 -17.96
C LEU A 498 -10.74 -27.28 -16.58
N TYR A 499 -11.25 -28.19 -15.75
CA TYR A 499 -10.63 -28.53 -14.47
C TYR A 499 -9.27 -29.21 -14.64
N ASP A 500 -9.13 -30.14 -15.57
CA ASP A 500 -7.86 -30.81 -15.86
C ASP A 500 -6.81 -29.81 -16.38
N CYS A 501 -7.24 -28.82 -17.17
CA CYS A 501 -6.41 -27.69 -17.61
C CYS A 501 -6.15 -26.63 -16.52
N GLY A 502 -6.55 -26.88 -15.27
CA GLY A 502 -6.17 -26.09 -14.10
C GLY A 502 -7.20 -25.07 -13.60
N VAL A 503 -8.36 -24.93 -14.25
CA VAL A 503 -9.40 -23.96 -13.84
C VAL A 503 -10.06 -24.38 -12.52
N ARG A 504 -10.17 -23.45 -11.57
CA ARG A 504 -10.75 -23.65 -10.23
C ARG A 504 -11.85 -22.65 -9.89
N ARG A 505 -11.85 -21.45 -10.51
CA ARG A 505 -12.92 -20.46 -10.39
C ARG A 505 -13.28 -19.84 -11.74
N ILE A 506 -14.55 -19.48 -11.90
CA ILE A 506 -15.11 -18.71 -13.01
C ILE A 506 -15.91 -17.54 -12.41
N LEU A 507 -15.59 -16.29 -12.77
CA LEU A 507 -16.33 -15.14 -12.24
C LEU A 507 -17.68 -14.95 -12.96
N ARG A 508 -17.71 -15.14 -14.28
CA ARG A 508 -18.91 -15.05 -15.12
C ARG A 508 -19.03 -16.27 -16.02
N LEU A 509 -20.05 -17.10 -15.81
CA LEU A 509 -20.37 -18.24 -16.66
C LEU A 509 -21.62 -17.95 -17.49
N GLN A 510 -21.56 -18.17 -18.80
CA GLN A 510 -22.70 -18.14 -19.70
C GLN A 510 -22.81 -19.48 -20.42
N VAL A 511 -23.96 -20.15 -20.28
CA VAL A 511 -24.27 -21.41 -20.96
C VAL A 511 -25.58 -21.26 -21.72
N GLU A 512 -25.57 -21.63 -22.99
CA GLU A 512 -26.78 -21.75 -23.80
C GLU A 512 -27.17 -23.22 -23.94
N ASP A 513 -28.38 -23.57 -23.48
CA ASP A 513 -28.89 -24.95 -23.53
C ASP A 513 -30.41 -24.96 -23.77
N ARG A 514 -30.83 -24.18 -24.78
CA ARG A 514 -32.24 -23.95 -25.13
C ARG A 514 -32.86 -25.11 -25.91
N ASP A 515 -32.06 -25.82 -26.71
CA ASP A 515 -32.55 -26.76 -27.70
C ASP A 515 -32.76 -28.16 -27.10
N ASN A 516 -33.97 -28.71 -27.24
CA ASN A 516 -34.33 -30.00 -26.66
C ASN A 516 -33.52 -31.18 -27.23
N PRO A 517 -33.24 -32.24 -26.44
CA PRO A 517 -33.44 -32.34 -25.00
C PRO A 517 -32.33 -31.59 -24.23
N SER A 518 -32.68 -30.63 -23.38
CA SER A 518 -31.69 -29.90 -22.57
C SER A 518 -30.89 -30.84 -21.65
N HIS A 519 -29.78 -30.35 -21.12
CA HIS A 519 -29.15 -30.91 -19.92
C HIS A 519 -30.16 -30.84 -18.75
N THR A 520 -30.00 -31.72 -17.78
CA THR A 520 -30.76 -31.68 -16.53
C THR A 520 -30.00 -30.85 -15.48
N ASP A 521 -30.73 -30.27 -14.52
CA ASP A 521 -30.13 -29.52 -13.41
C ASP A 521 -29.05 -30.36 -12.69
N ALA A 522 -29.29 -31.67 -12.51
CA ALA A 522 -28.32 -32.61 -11.97
C ALA A 522 -27.03 -32.75 -12.81
N ALA A 523 -27.12 -32.67 -14.14
CA ALA A 523 -25.93 -32.70 -15.01
C ALA A 523 -25.15 -31.37 -14.94
N ILE A 524 -25.84 -30.24 -14.74
CA ILE A 524 -25.23 -28.92 -14.52
C ILE A 524 -24.58 -28.87 -13.13
N GLU A 525 -25.26 -29.34 -12.08
CA GLU A 525 -24.70 -29.51 -10.74
C GLU A 525 -23.44 -30.37 -10.78
N LYS A 526 -23.48 -31.53 -11.44
CA LYS A 526 -22.32 -32.41 -11.62
C LYS A 526 -21.17 -31.71 -12.33
N ALA A 527 -21.46 -30.98 -13.41
CA ALA A 527 -20.47 -30.23 -14.18
C ALA A 527 -19.78 -29.13 -13.35
N LEU A 528 -20.44 -28.55 -12.34
CA LEU A 528 -19.81 -27.58 -11.44
C LEU A 528 -19.19 -28.21 -10.20
N GLN A 529 -19.86 -29.16 -9.55
CA GLN A 529 -19.45 -29.80 -8.29
C GLN A 529 -18.42 -30.93 -8.44
N GLY A 530 -18.28 -31.52 -9.63
CA GLY A 530 -17.40 -32.67 -9.88
C GLY A 530 -17.97 -34.03 -9.42
N ARG A 531 -19.21 -34.06 -8.92
CA ARG A 531 -19.90 -35.22 -8.33
C ARG A 531 -21.42 -35.10 -8.49
N ASP A 532 -22.15 -36.21 -8.54
CA ASP A 532 -23.62 -36.15 -8.47
C ASP A 532 -24.07 -36.02 -7.01
N SER A 533 -25.01 -35.12 -6.74
CA SER A 533 -25.65 -34.94 -5.43
C SER A 533 -26.41 -36.18 -4.91
N LEU A 534 -26.56 -37.22 -5.75
CA LEU A 534 -27.36 -38.42 -5.50
C LEU A 534 -26.59 -39.75 -5.73
N SER A 535 -25.34 -39.76 -6.19
CA SER A 535 -24.62 -41.01 -6.50
C SER A 535 -23.91 -41.60 -5.27
N ALA A 536 -24.56 -42.55 -4.58
CA ALA A 536 -23.96 -43.35 -3.51
C ALA A 536 -23.01 -44.45 -4.06
N GLN A 537 -22.05 -44.07 -4.90
CA GLN A 537 -21.05 -44.95 -5.52
C GLN A 537 -19.64 -44.54 -5.04
N PRO A 538 -18.90 -45.41 -4.34
CA PRO A 538 -17.51 -45.16 -3.99
C PRO A 538 -16.56 -45.41 -5.18
N GLU A 539 -15.29 -45.06 -5.02
CA GLU A 539 -14.16 -45.48 -5.89
C GLU A 539 -14.14 -45.00 -7.36
N LYS A 540 -14.64 -43.79 -7.63
CA LYS A 540 -14.09 -42.95 -8.72
C LYS A 540 -13.45 -41.68 -8.17
N GLN A 541 -12.40 -41.22 -8.84
CA GLN A 541 -11.72 -39.96 -8.52
C GLN A 541 -12.62 -38.79 -8.94
N PHE A 542 -13.57 -38.42 -8.08
CA PHE A 542 -14.35 -37.20 -8.25
C PHE A 542 -13.41 -36.01 -8.16
N ARG A 543 -13.39 -35.16 -9.20
CA ARG A 543 -12.64 -33.91 -9.18
C ARG A 543 -13.24 -32.93 -8.16
N GLY A 544 -12.46 -31.93 -7.78
CA GLY A 544 -12.97 -30.83 -6.98
C GLY A 544 -14.00 -29.98 -7.74
N PRO A 545 -14.81 -29.18 -7.01
CA PRO A 545 -15.73 -28.23 -7.62
C PRO A 545 -14.97 -27.11 -8.35
N ILE A 546 -15.61 -26.56 -9.39
CA ILE A 546 -15.27 -25.25 -9.94
C ILE A 546 -16.19 -24.23 -9.25
N SER A 547 -15.59 -23.25 -8.59
CA SER A 547 -16.32 -22.15 -7.96
C SER A 547 -16.85 -21.21 -9.05
N VAL A 548 -18.16 -20.94 -9.08
CA VAL A 548 -18.75 -19.97 -10.02
C VAL A 548 -19.39 -18.83 -9.22
N GLU A 549 -19.02 -17.58 -9.50
CA GLU A 549 -19.58 -16.42 -8.78
C GLU A 549 -20.91 -15.97 -9.40
N THR A 550 -20.92 -15.69 -10.70
CA THR A 550 -22.13 -15.32 -11.46
C THR A 550 -22.33 -16.32 -12.59
N TRP A 551 -23.55 -16.85 -12.74
CA TRP A 551 -23.91 -17.74 -13.84
C TRP A 551 -25.23 -17.31 -14.49
N TYR A 552 -25.26 -17.35 -15.83
CA TYR A 552 -26.44 -17.06 -16.63
C TYR A 552 -26.71 -18.23 -17.57
N VAL A 553 -27.76 -19.01 -17.27
CA VAL A 553 -28.48 -19.76 -18.31
C VAL A 553 -29.42 -18.77 -18.97
N ILE A 554 -29.15 -18.39 -20.24
CA ILE A 554 -29.96 -17.36 -20.92
C ILE A 554 -31.26 -17.98 -21.47
N SER A 555 -32.15 -18.38 -20.57
CA SER A 555 -33.53 -18.73 -20.86
C SER A 555 -34.33 -17.46 -21.11
N LEU A 556 -34.31 -16.95 -22.36
CA LEU A 556 -35.26 -15.94 -22.78
C LEU A 556 -36.67 -16.55 -22.76
N TYR A 557 -37.61 -15.84 -22.14
CA TYR A 557 -38.98 -16.31 -21.96
C TYR A 557 -39.67 -16.62 -23.28
N SER A 558 -40.52 -17.64 -23.27
CA SER A 558 -41.49 -17.89 -24.34
C SER A 558 -42.43 -16.69 -24.47
N ILE A 559 -42.44 -16.05 -25.64
CA ILE A 559 -43.55 -15.22 -26.07
C ILE A 559 -44.51 -16.15 -26.80
N GLY A 560 -45.68 -16.40 -26.21
CA GLY A 560 -46.71 -17.33 -26.69
C GLY A 560 -47.82 -17.45 -25.65
#